data_AF-A0A836LXV5-F1
#
_entry.id   AF-A0A836LXV5-F1
#
_cell.length_a   1.000
_cell.length_b   1.000
_cell.length_c   1.000
_cell.angle_alpha   90.00
_cell.angle_beta   90.00
_cell.angle_gamma   90.00
#
_symmetry.space_group_name_H-M   'P 1'
#
loop_
_entity.id
_entity.type
_entity.pdbx_description
1 polymer ?
#
loop_
_entity_poly.entity_id
_entity_poly.type
_entity_poly.pdbx_seq_one_letter_code
_entity_poly.pdbx_strand_id
1 'polypeptide(L)'
;MGTLNDNVFGELYNKELLWLRPYEIEIFHTLYPIELNVYTYEDDGSDITQNQRDTFINFELNKKNILDNVEKEIQKYCYEKFQIAELEGIKKVILKYLKIIHTEVGEDRKLGFIF
;
A
#
# COMPACT_ATOMS: atom_id res chain seq x y z
N MET A 1 -14.02 18.15 -0.95
CA MET A 1 -13.16 17.14 -0.29
C MET A 1 -13.96 16.61 0.89
N GLY A 2 -14.37 15.35 0.82
CA GLY A 2 -15.09 14.67 1.91
C GLY A 2 -14.14 13.91 2.82
N THR A 3 -14.58 13.63 4.04
CA THR A 3 -13.89 12.75 4.99
C THR A 3 -14.79 11.55 5.29
N LEU A 4 -14.20 10.37 5.40
CA LEU A 4 -14.87 9.12 5.77
C LEU A 4 -14.17 8.54 7.00
N ASN A 5 -14.92 8.17 8.03
CA ASN A 5 -14.37 7.45 9.17
C ASN A 5 -14.73 5.97 9.04
N ASP A 6 -13.78 5.17 8.58
CA ASP A 6 -13.94 3.73 8.41
C ASP A 6 -13.42 2.98 9.64
N ASN A 7 -14.09 1.90 10.03
CA ASN A 7 -13.73 1.13 11.22
C ASN A 7 -12.38 0.39 11.12
N VAL A 8 -11.86 0.18 9.90
CA VAL A 8 -10.60 -0.51 9.65
C VAL A 8 -9.53 0.47 9.18
N PHE A 9 -9.88 1.40 8.31
CA PHE A 9 -8.95 2.39 7.78
C PHE A 9 -8.85 3.67 8.63
N GLY A 10 -9.75 3.91 9.58
CA GLY A 10 -9.81 5.15 10.33
C GLY A 10 -10.27 6.33 9.47
N GLU A 11 -9.80 7.53 9.81
CA GLU A 11 -10.13 8.75 9.08
C GLU A 11 -9.42 8.79 7.72
N LEU A 12 -10.22 8.89 6.66
CA LEU A 12 -9.81 8.97 5.27
C LEU A 12 -10.28 10.30 4.67
N TYR A 13 -9.47 10.90 3.81
CA TYR A 13 -9.86 12.06 3.00
C TYR A 13 -10.01 11.66 1.53
N ASN A 14 -10.97 12.28 0.85
CA ASN A 14 -11.20 12.02 -0.57
C ASN A 14 -10.38 12.98 -1.44
N LYS A 15 -9.61 12.41 -2.38
CA LYS A 15 -8.94 13.13 -3.46
C LYS A 15 -9.09 12.34 -4.75
N GLU A 16 -9.73 12.94 -5.77
CA GLU A 16 -9.83 12.36 -7.12
C GLU A 16 -10.32 10.90 -7.12
N LEU A 17 -11.40 10.62 -6.37
CA LEU A 17 -12.03 9.29 -6.23
C LEU A 17 -11.23 8.28 -5.39
N LEU A 18 -10.16 8.73 -4.72
CA LEU A 18 -9.37 7.91 -3.83
C LEU A 18 -9.67 8.30 -2.38
N TRP A 19 -9.88 7.30 -1.54
CA TRP A 19 -9.83 7.46 -0.10
C TRP A 19 -8.41 7.28 0.39
N LEU A 20 -7.89 8.32 1.01
CA LEU A 20 -6.48 8.43 1.35
C LEU A 20 -6.31 8.67 2.85
N ARG A 21 -5.24 8.16 3.44
CA ARG A 21 -4.75 8.61 4.75
C ARG A 21 -3.23 8.65 4.78
N PRO A 22 -2.64 9.49 5.63
CA PRO A 22 -1.21 9.38 5.93
C PRO A 22 -0.94 8.03 6.57
N TYR A 23 0.20 7.44 6.23
CA TYR A 23 0.60 6.13 6.72
C TYR A 23 2.13 6.05 6.80
N GLU A 24 2.62 5.17 7.67
CA GLU A 24 4.06 4.95 7.83
C GLU A 24 4.37 3.48 7.66
N ILE A 25 5.46 3.19 6.96
CA ILE A 25 5.88 1.81 6.71
C ILE A 25 7.40 1.73 6.72
N GLU A 26 7.93 0.71 7.38
CA GLU A 26 9.37 0.48 7.45
C GLU A 26 9.79 -0.51 6.35
N ILE A 27 10.74 -0.09 5.50
CA ILE A 27 11.36 -0.92 4.46
C ILE A 27 12.87 -0.68 4.54
N PHE A 28 13.69 -1.73 4.47
CA PHE A 28 15.15 -1.67 4.59
C PHE A 28 15.61 -0.90 5.83
N HIS A 29 14.94 -1.14 6.96
CA HIS A 29 15.15 -0.45 8.23
C HIS A 29 15.01 1.08 8.17
N THR A 30 14.25 1.57 7.20
CA THR A 30 13.98 2.99 6.99
C THR A 30 12.48 3.21 7.04
N LEU A 31 12.04 4.13 7.90
CA LEU A 31 10.63 4.50 8.00
C LEU A 31 10.26 5.49 6.90
N TYR A 32 9.31 5.11 6.05
CA TYR A 32 8.81 5.93 4.96
C TYR A 32 7.44 6.52 5.32
N PRO A 33 7.30 7.86 5.37
CA PRO A 33 5.99 8.49 5.37
C PRO A 33 5.40 8.41 3.96
N ILE A 34 4.27 7.73 3.85
CA ILE A 34 3.58 7.45 2.58
C ILE A 34 2.07 7.73 2.70
N GLU A 35 1.36 7.63 1.59
CA GLU A 35 -0.10 7.58 1.60
C GLU A 35 -0.59 6.12 1.51
N LEU A 36 -1.65 5.79 2.24
CA LEU A 36 -2.46 4.60 2.01
C LEU A 36 -3.63 4.97 1.11
N ASN A 37 -3.71 4.36 -0.07
CA ASN A 37 -4.71 4.64 -1.09
C ASN A 37 -5.71 3.50 -1.17
N VAL A 38 -6.94 3.74 -0.72
CA VAL A 38 -8.07 2.83 -0.86
C VAL A 38 -8.84 3.24 -2.12
N TYR A 39 -8.64 2.48 -3.20
CA TYR A 39 -9.22 2.77 -4.51
C TYR A 39 -10.68 2.33 -4.58
N THR A 40 -11.62 3.23 -4.87
CA THR A 40 -13.05 2.93 -5.07
C THR A 40 -13.46 3.24 -6.52
N TYR A 41 -14.45 2.51 -7.06
CA TYR A 41 -14.90 2.67 -8.45
C TYR A 41 -15.93 3.79 -8.65
N GLU A 42 -16.67 4.19 -7.61
CA GLU A 42 -17.77 5.15 -7.77
C GLU A 42 -17.30 6.60 -7.55
N ASP A 43 -17.80 7.49 -8.43
CA ASP A 43 -17.49 8.92 -8.51
C ASP A 43 -17.87 9.72 -7.24
N ASP A 44 -18.52 9.08 -6.26
CA ASP A 44 -18.96 9.67 -5.00
C ASP A 44 -18.17 9.19 -3.76
N GLY A 45 -17.25 8.24 -3.92
CA GLY A 45 -16.51 7.65 -2.81
C GLY A 45 -17.31 6.66 -1.96
N SER A 46 -18.44 6.13 -2.42
CA SER A 46 -19.11 4.97 -1.80
C SER A 46 -18.71 3.69 -2.56
N ASP A 47 -18.58 2.47 -2.04
CA ASP A 47 -18.45 1.94 -0.69
C ASP A 47 -17.08 1.24 -0.60
N ILE A 48 -16.29 1.54 0.44
CA ILE A 48 -15.15 0.68 0.79
C ILE A 48 -15.68 -0.72 1.08
N THR A 49 -15.22 -1.73 0.34
CA THR A 49 -15.77 -3.09 0.47
C THR A 49 -15.18 -3.85 1.65
N GLN A 50 -15.88 -4.87 2.13
CA GLN A 50 -15.32 -5.76 3.14
C GLN A 50 -14.05 -6.47 2.64
N ASN A 51 -13.93 -6.78 1.34
CA ASN A 51 -12.73 -7.41 0.81
C ASN A 51 -11.50 -6.47 0.88
N GLN A 52 -11.70 -5.17 0.69
CA GLN A 52 -10.64 -4.17 0.89
C GLN A 52 -10.22 -4.07 2.36
N ARG A 53 -11.20 -4.03 3.28
CA ARG A 53 -10.95 -4.06 4.72
C ARG A 53 -10.18 -5.31 5.14
N ASP A 54 -10.62 -6.47 4.69
CA ASP A 54 -9.96 -7.75 4.96
C ASP A 54 -8.54 -7.78 4.36
N THR A 55 -8.34 -7.23 3.16
CA THR A 55 -7.02 -7.12 2.54
C THR A 55 -6.06 -6.34 3.45
N PHE A 56 -6.52 -5.21 3.98
CA PHE A 56 -5.71 -4.40 4.88
C PHE A 56 -5.44 -5.10 6.21
N ILE A 57 -6.46 -5.71 6.81
CA ILE A 57 -6.32 -6.47 8.06
C ILE A 57 -5.29 -7.60 7.88
N ASN A 58 -5.38 -8.36 6.79
CA ASN A 58 -4.43 -9.43 6.51
C ASN A 58 -3.03 -8.91 6.25
N PHE A 59 -2.90 -7.76 5.57
CA PHE A 59 -1.62 -7.09 5.43
C PHE A 59 -1.03 -6.71 6.79
N GLU A 60 -1.79 -6.05 7.66
CA GLU A 60 -1.34 -5.66 9.00
C GLU A 60 -0.90 -6.86 9.84
N LEU A 61 -1.68 -7.95 9.83
CA LEU A 61 -1.37 -9.18 10.55
C LEU A 61 -0.12 -9.90 10.04
N ASN A 62 0.17 -9.82 8.74
CA ASN A 62 1.28 -10.51 8.09
C ASN A 62 2.40 -9.55 7.63
N LYS A 63 2.39 -8.31 8.13
CA LYS A 63 3.13 -7.18 7.59
C LYS A 63 4.61 -7.50 7.42
N LYS A 64 5.24 -8.03 8.46
CA LYS A 64 6.66 -8.39 8.45
C LYS A 64 7.01 -9.34 7.31
N ASN A 65 6.29 -10.45 7.18
CA ASN A 65 6.59 -11.46 6.15
C ASN A 65 6.35 -10.90 4.74
N ILE A 66 5.33 -10.07 4.56
CA ILE A 66 5.06 -9.41 3.27
C ILE A 66 6.19 -8.44 2.93
N LEU A 67 6.61 -7.62 3.89
CA LEU A 67 7.69 -6.64 3.71
C LEU A 67 9.04 -7.30 3.43
N ASP A 68 9.38 -8.38 4.15
CA ASP A 68 10.59 -9.16 3.90
C ASP A 68 10.62 -9.70 2.45
N ASN A 69 9.46 -10.05 1.88
CA ASN A 69 9.37 -10.50 0.49
C ASN A 69 9.44 -9.33 -0.50
N VAL A 70 8.79 -8.20 -0.19
CA VAL A 70 8.88 -6.97 -0.99
C VAL A 70 10.33 -6.50 -1.08
N GLU A 71 11.06 -6.48 0.03
CA GLU A 71 12.48 -6.12 0.07
C GLU A 71 13.34 -7.01 -0.83
N LYS A 72 13.12 -8.33 -0.81
CA LYS A 72 13.83 -9.27 -1.70
C LYS A 72 13.55 -8.98 -3.18
N GLU A 73 12.30 -8.71 -3.53
CA GLU A 73 11.92 -8.39 -4.91
C GLU A 73 12.51 -7.06 -5.37
N ILE A 74 12.56 -6.04 -4.51
CA ILE A 74 13.24 -4.76 -4.83
C ILE A 74 14.73 -4.99 -5.02
N GLN A 75 15.38 -5.74 -4.12
CA GLN A 75 16.81 -6.05 -4.24
C GLN A 75 17.12 -6.75 -5.56
N LYS A 76 16.31 -7.77 -5.90
CA LYS A 76 16.42 -8.48 -7.17
C LYS A 76 16.24 -7.55 -8.37
N TYR A 77 15.21 -6.71 -8.37
CA TYR A 77 14.96 -5.75 -9.44
C TYR A 77 16.10 -4.75 -9.61
N CYS A 78 16.61 -4.18 -8.50
CA CYS A 78 17.74 -3.24 -8.52
C CYS A 78 19.00 -3.87 -9.10
N TYR A 79 19.29 -5.12 -8.72
CA TYR A 79 20.43 -5.84 -9.23
C TYR A 79 20.25 -6.18 -10.73
N GLU A 80 19.13 -6.78 -11.12
CA GLU A 80 18.89 -7.23 -12.48
C GLU A 80 18.84 -6.07 -13.50
N LYS A 81 18.28 -4.93 -13.12
CA LYS A 81 18.08 -3.79 -14.04
C LYS A 81 19.18 -2.75 -13.99
N PHE A 82 19.78 -2.53 -12.84
CA PHE A 82 20.71 -1.41 -12.63
C PHE A 82 22.08 -1.85 -12.10
N GLN A 83 22.28 -3.15 -11.84
CA GLN A 83 23.51 -3.67 -11.22
C GLN A 83 23.81 -3.04 -9.85
N ILE A 84 22.76 -2.60 -9.14
CA ILE A 84 22.85 -2.05 -7.79
C ILE A 84 22.67 -3.20 -6.79
N ALA A 85 23.66 -3.40 -5.92
CA ALA A 85 23.63 -4.46 -4.90
C ALA A 85 23.75 -3.91 -3.47
N GLU A 86 24.27 -2.70 -3.34
CA GLU A 86 24.48 -2.03 -2.06
C GLU A 86 23.18 -1.43 -1.52
N LEU A 87 22.94 -1.61 -0.23
CA LEU A 87 21.70 -1.20 0.45
C LEU A 87 21.40 0.30 0.26
N GLU A 88 22.43 1.15 0.34
CA GLU A 88 22.29 2.61 0.17
C GLU A 88 21.92 3.00 -1.27
N GLY A 89 22.30 2.19 -2.26
CA GLY A 89 21.84 2.35 -3.64
C GLY A 89 20.37 1.95 -3.79
N ILE A 90 19.98 0.86 -3.15
CA ILE A 90 18.61 0.32 -3.18
C ILE A 90 17.62 1.26 -2.48
N LYS A 91 17.99 1.85 -1.35
CA LYS A 91 17.16 2.83 -0.61
C LYS A 91 16.79 4.07 -1.43
N LYS A 92 17.46 4.33 -2.57
CA LYS A 92 17.06 5.38 -3.53
C LYS A 92 15.77 5.06 -4.29
N VAL A 93 15.32 3.79 -4.24
CA VAL A 93 14.00 3.39 -4.71
C VAL A 93 12.99 3.76 -3.63
N ILE A 94 12.34 4.91 -3.81
CA ILE A 94 11.48 5.52 -2.79
C ILE A 94 10.08 4.94 -2.89
N LEU A 95 9.60 4.29 -1.84
CA LEU A 95 8.19 3.93 -1.76
C LEU A 95 7.34 5.21 -1.67
N LYS A 96 6.38 5.35 -2.57
CA LYS A 96 5.48 6.51 -2.68
C LYS A 96 4.17 6.30 -1.93
N TYR A 97 3.52 5.15 -2.17
CA TYR A 97 2.23 4.84 -1.56
C TYR A 97 1.92 3.34 -1.56
N LEU A 98 1.03 2.95 -0.66
CA LEU A 98 0.44 1.61 -0.58
C LEU A 98 -0.96 1.68 -1.18
N LYS A 99 -1.28 0.81 -2.14
CA LYS A 99 -2.58 0.81 -2.82
C LYS A 99 -3.37 -0.45 -2.50
N ILE A 100 -4.58 -0.28 -1.98
CA ILE A 100 -5.58 -1.35 -1.83
C ILE A 100 -6.55 -1.22 -2.99
N ILE A 101 -6.61 -2.28 -3.80
CA ILE A 101 -7.42 -2.29 -5.02
C ILE A 101 -8.79 -2.88 -4.68
N HIS A 102 -9.84 -2.24 -5.18
CA HIS A 102 -11.18 -2.81 -5.14
C HIS A 102 -11.21 -4.14 -5.90
N THR A 103 -11.70 -5.17 -5.22
CA THR A 103 -11.91 -6.52 -5.75
C THR A 103 -13.21 -7.04 -5.16
N GLU A 104 -13.97 -7.81 -5.94
CA GLU A 104 -15.27 -8.34 -5.51
C GLU A 104 -15.11 -9.45 -4.47
N VAL A 105 -16.17 -9.75 -3.71
CA VAL A 105 -16.16 -10.85 -2.74
C VAL A 105 -16.06 -12.17 -3.50
N GLY A 106 -15.00 -12.94 -3.23
CA GLY A 106 -14.68 -14.18 -3.94
C GLY A 106 -13.55 -14.02 -4.96
N GLU A 107 -13.11 -12.79 -5.24
CA GLU A 107 -11.90 -12.52 -6.02
C GLU A 107 -10.65 -12.44 -5.14
N ASP A 108 -9.49 -12.66 -5.77
CA ASP A 108 -8.19 -12.50 -5.13
C ASP A 108 -8.00 -11.08 -4.59
N ARG A 109 -7.70 -10.99 -3.30
CA ARG A 109 -7.34 -9.76 -2.60
C ARG A 109 -6.08 -9.14 -3.22
N LYS A 110 -6.06 -7.82 -3.38
CA LYS A 110 -4.95 -7.11 -4.04
C LYS A 110 -4.44 -5.92 -3.25
N LEU A 111 -3.13 -5.97 -2.97
CA LEU A 111 -2.33 -4.93 -2.35
C LEU A 111 -1.13 -4.62 -3.25
N GLY A 112 -0.83 -3.34 -3.47
CA GLY A 112 0.29 -2.90 -4.30
C GLY A 112 1.21 -1.92 -3.58
N PHE A 113 2.52 -2.16 -3.67
CA PHE A 113 3.57 -1.24 -3.23
C PHE A 113 4.08 -0.45 -4.43
N ILE A 114 3.95 0.88 -4.41
CA ILE A 114 4.34 1.72 -5.54
C ILE A 114 5.59 2.52 -5.20
N PHE A 115 6.67 2.27 -5.95
CA PHE A 115 7.97 2.93 -5.85
C PHE A 115 8.17 4.00 -6.94
#